data_AF-A0A662K0V8-F1
#
_entry.id   AF-A0A662K0V8-F1
#
_cell.length_a   1.000
_cell.length_b   1.000
_cell.length_c   1.000
_cell.angle_alpha   90.00
_cell.angle_beta   90.00
_cell.angle_gamma   90.00
#
_symmetry.space_group_name_H-M   'P 1'
#
loop_
_entity.id
_entity.type
_entity.pdbx_description
1 polymer ?
#
loop_
_entity_poly.entity_id
_entity_poly.type
_entity_poly.pdbx_seq_one_letter_code
_entity_poly.pdbx_strand_id
1 'polypeptide(L)'
;MTLWDAMSLDWISKYGKATDVENQGTDFYEAWYKMVELKPPKNFLGRILWSLGILAQAFISTFTFPVALATFMQEETVQAIGMGAYLLSTGKQWDALDKYLDVYKAVIDGGATAATNMAALQPIVGGAVLKYMSAASMQYAALRDLTDAKIQEQMEEDEEERRKQQEKAHLGDLQLLSSPTNAEIWLDGENTEKLTPETLKDLEAGEHTIE
;
A
#
# COMPACT_ATOMS: atom_id res chain seq x y z
N MET A 1 -8.51 -19.55 16.44
CA MET A 1 -8.63 -18.17 15.94
C MET A 1 -8.50 -18.27 14.44
N THR A 2 -9.58 -18.02 13.71
CA THR A 2 -9.61 -18.21 12.25
C THR A 2 -9.08 -16.97 11.55
N LEU A 3 -8.62 -17.11 10.30
CA LEU A 3 -8.09 -16.02 9.46
C LEU A 3 -9.01 -14.79 9.36
N TRP A 4 -10.32 -14.97 9.58
CA TRP A 4 -11.32 -13.91 9.60
C TRP A 4 -11.34 -13.10 10.92
N ASP A 5 -10.94 -13.69 12.05
CA ASP A 5 -10.86 -13.00 13.35
C ASP A 5 -9.71 -11.99 13.39
N ALA A 6 -8.66 -12.20 12.58
CA ALA A 6 -7.49 -11.32 12.51
C ALA A 6 -7.69 -10.06 11.65
N MET A 7 -8.75 -10.02 10.83
CA MET A 7 -8.98 -8.96 9.83
C MET A 7 -10.11 -7.99 10.21
N SER A 8 -10.71 -8.12 11.40
CA SER A 8 -11.77 -7.20 11.83
C SER A 8 -11.18 -5.96 12.50
N LEU A 9 -11.85 -4.81 12.31
CA LEU A 9 -11.63 -3.53 12.99
C LEU A 9 -11.62 -3.61 14.54
N ASP A 10 -11.86 -4.80 15.11
CA ASP A 10 -11.83 -5.14 16.53
C ASP A 10 -10.41 -5.08 17.14
N TRP A 11 -9.35 -5.41 16.39
CA TRP A 11 -7.97 -5.34 16.92
C TRP A 11 -7.57 -3.90 17.31
N ILE A 12 -7.95 -2.93 16.49
CA ILE A 12 -7.71 -1.50 16.74
C ILE A 12 -8.50 -1.03 17.97
N SER A 13 -9.70 -1.59 18.20
CA SER A 13 -10.55 -1.29 19.35
C SER A 13 -10.03 -1.90 20.66
N LYS A 14 -9.54 -3.14 20.63
CA LYS A 14 -9.18 -3.92 21.82
C LYS A 14 -7.91 -3.47 22.53
N TYR A 15 -6.99 -2.82 21.82
CA TYR A 15 -5.69 -2.36 22.36
C TYR A 15 -5.53 -0.82 22.34
N GLY A 16 -6.61 -0.11 22.03
CA GLY A 16 -6.64 1.34 21.81
C GLY A 16 -6.86 2.21 23.06
N LYS A 17 -6.04 2.08 24.10
CA LYS A 17 -5.88 3.15 25.11
C LYS A 17 -4.41 3.44 25.38
N ALA A 18 -3.93 4.56 24.86
CA ALA A 18 -2.54 5.03 24.97
C ALA A 18 -2.07 5.27 26.43
N THR A 19 -3.01 5.49 27.36
CA THR A 19 -2.76 5.88 28.74
C THR A 19 -2.20 4.79 29.65
N ASP A 20 -2.46 3.50 29.36
CA ASP A 20 -1.97 2.40 30.22
C ASP A 20 -0.50 2.03 29.96
N VAL A 21 0.03 2.40 28.80
CA VAL A 21 1.41 2.08 28.39
C VAL A 21 2.40 3.17 28.82
N GLU A 22 1.94 4.42 28.92
CA GLU A 22 2.75 5.57 29.34
C GLU A 22 3.15 5.47 30.83
N ASN A 23 2.22 5.03 31.70
CA ASN A 23 2.49 4.82 33.12
C ASN A 23 3.45 3.66 33.41
N GLN A 24 3.49 2.64 32.55
CA GLN A 24 4.41 1.50 32.71
C GLN A 24 5.88 1.86 32.35
N GLY A 25 6.08 2.85 31.48
CA GLY A 25 7.41 3.32 31.08
C GLY A 25 8.11 4.17 32.14
N THR A 26 7.36 5.04 32.82
CA THR A 26 7.87 5.91 33.89
C THR A 26 8.23 5.13 35.17
N ASP A 27 7.43 4.14 35.56
CA ASP A 27 7.71 3.30 36.74
C ASP A 27 8.98 2.44 36.58
N PHE A 28 9.29 1.99 35.36
CA PHE A 28 10.51 1.22 35.09
C PHE A 28 11.79 2.07 35.15
N TYR A 29 11.78 3.30 34.62
CA TYR A 29 12.96 4.19 34.68
C TYR A 29 13.32 4.56 36.12
N GLU A 30 12.30 4.84 36.94
CA GLU A 30 12.44 5.07 38.39
C GLU A 30 12.96 3.84 39.13
N ALA A 31 12.45 2.64 38.83
CA ALA A 31 12.92 1.39 39.41
C ALA A 31 14.35 1.02 38.97
N TRP A 32 14.69 1.30 37.71
CA TRP A 32 16.02 1.09 37.13
C TRP A 32 17.04 2.02 37.78
N TYR A 33 16.73 3.32 37.88
CA TYR A 33 17.58 4.32 38.52
C TYR A 33 17.88 3.95 39.98
N LYS A 34 16.87 3.51 40.74
CA LYS A 34 17.02 3.06 42.13
C LYS A 34 17.83 1.75 42.26
N MET A 35 17.84 0.88 41.26
CA MET A 35 18.61 -0.36 41.29
C MET A 35 20.11 -0.15 41.03
N VAL A 36 20.48 0.75 40.11
CA VAL A 36 21.88 0.96 39.71
C VAL A 36 22.69 1.71 40.78
N GLU A 37 22.03 2.43 41.68
CA GLU A 37 22.67 3.12 42.81
C GLU A 37 22.90 2.24 44.06
N LEU A 38 22.43 0.99 44.08
CA LEU A 38 22.54 0.11 45.25
C LEU A 38 23.95 -0.46 45.40
N LYS A 39 24.69 0.02 46.42
CA LYS A 39 25.99 -0.54 46.83
C LYS A 39 25.83 -2.02 47.28
N PRO A 40 26.81 -2.90 46.99
CA PRO A 40 26.70 -4.31 47.34
C PRO A 40 26.58 -4.51 48.86
N PRO A 41 25.72 -5.44 49.32
CA PRO A 41 25.57 -5.74 50.74
C PRO A 41 26.90 -6.16 51.40
N LYS A 42 27.08 -5.87 52.70
CA LYS A 42 28.31 -6.22 53.41
C LYS A 42 28.39 -7.71 53.79
N ASN A 43 27.26 -8.40 53.88
CA ASN A 43 27.17 -9.82 54.25
C ASN A 43 27.41 -10.76 53.05
N PHE A 44 28.02 -11.92 53.30
CA PHE A 44 28.43 -12.88 52.26
C PHE A 44 27.26 -13.36 51.37
N LEU A 45 26.14 -13.77 51.98
CA LEU A 45 24.95 -14.23 51.25
C LEU A 45 24.33 -13.11 50.39
N GLY A 46 24.33 -11.88 50.92
CA GLY A 46 23.83 -10.71 50.21
C GLY A 46 24.71 -10.34 49.00
N ARG A 47 26.03 -10.53 49.09
CA ARG A 47 26.94 -10.36 47.95
C ARG A 47 26.68 -11.36 46.85
N ILE A 48 26.47 -12.64 47.19
CA ILE A 48 26.14 -13.69 46.20
C ILE A 48 24.85 -13.35 45.47
N LEU A 49 23.78 -13.02 46.20
CA LEU A 49 22.49 -12.66 45.60
C LEU A 49 22.58 -11.38 44.75
N TRP A 50 23.31 -10.37 45.21
CA TRP A 50 23.56 -9.14 44.44
C TRP A 50 24.36 -9.42 43.16
N SER A 51 25.41 -10.25 43.22
CA SER A 51 26.20 -10.65 42.05
C SER A 51 25.39 -11.48 41.06
N LEU A 52 24.52 -12.38 41.52
CA LEU A 52 23.57 -13.09 40.66
C LEU A 52 22.58 -12.13 40.00
N GLY A 53 22.12 -11.10 40.72
CA GLY A 53 21.29 -10.03 40.15
C GLY A 53 21.99 -9.26 39.03
N ILE A 54 23.24 -8.84 39.25
CA ILE A 54 24.08 -8.17 38.23
C ILE A 54 24.28 -9.09 37.01
N LEU A 55 24.55 -10.38 37.22
CA LEU A 55 24.73 -11.34 36.12
C LEU A 55 23.43 -11.58 35.34
N ALA A 56 22.31 -11.73 36.03
CA ALA A 56 21.00 -11.82 35.40
C ALA A 56 20.68 -10.54 34.59
N GLN A 57 21.06 -9.38 35.11
CA GLN A 57 20.86 -8.10 34.43
C GLN A 57 21.78 -7.93 33.22
N ALA A 58 23.04 -8.33 33.31
CA ALA A 58 23.96 -8.36 32.17
C ALA A 58 23.49 -9.34 31.10
N PHE A 59 22.93 -10.48 31.50
CA PHE A 59 22.30 -11.43 30.60
C PHE A 59 21.10 -10.80 29.89
N ILE A 60 20.14 -10.23 30.65
CA ILE A 60 18.97 -9.53 30.09
C ILE A 60 19.41 -8.40 29.15
N SER A 61 20.37 -7.55 29.53
CA SER A 61 20.81 -6.43 28.69
C SER A 61 21.47 -6.87 27.38
N THR A 62 22.21 -7.97 27.41
CA THR A 62 22.87 -8.55 26.23
C THR A 62 21.84 -9.02 25.20
N PHE A 63 20.65 -9.43 25.64
CA PHE A 63 19.55 -9.81 24.74
C PHE A 63 18.61 -8.64 24.42
N THR A 64 18.38 -7.69 25.33
CA THR A 64 17.43 -6.60 25.08
C THR A 64 17.94 -5.55 24.10
N PHE A 65 19.24 -5.20 24.14
CA PHE A 65 19.77 -4.16 23.26
C PHE A 65 19.79 -4.58 21.77
N PRO A 66 20.28 -5.79 21.39
CA PRO A 66 20.22 -6.24 20.01
C PRO A 66 18.78 -6.40 19.49
N VAL A 67 17.85 -6.83 20.34
CA VAL A 67 16.43 -6.97 19.98
C VAL A 67 15.79 -5.60 19.73
N ALA A 68 16.11 -4.59 20.56
CA ALA A 68 15.67 -3.22 20.34
C ALA A 68 16.26 -2.62 19.05
N LEU A 69 17.52 -2.92 18.71
CA LEU A 69 18.11 -2.51 17.43
C LEU A 69 17.44 -3.20 16.23
N ALA A 70 17.19 -4.51 16.33
CA ALA A 70 16.49 -5.26 15.27
C ALA A 70 15.09 -4.69 15.02
N THR A 71 14.40 -4.33 16.09
CA THR A 71 13.12 -3.65 16.08
C THR A 71 13.17 -2.31 15.36
N PHE A 72 14.10 -1.44 15.73
CA PHE A 72 14.30 -0.15 15.08
C PHE A 72 14.60 -0.30 13.57
N MET A 73 15.44 -1.27 13.21
CA MET A 73 15.70 -1.56 11.79
C MET A 73 14.44 -2.03 11.05
N GLN A 74 13.53 -2.76 11.70
CA GLN A 74 12.24 -3.11 11.09
C GLN A 74 11.38 -1.88 10.85
N GLU A 75 11.33 -0.94 11.79
CA GLU A 75 10.61 0.33 11.61
C GLU A 75 11.16 1.10 10.40
N GLU A 76 12.48 1.30 10.32
CA GLU A 76 13.14 1.96 9.18
C GLU A 76 12.92 1.22 7.85
N THR A 77 12.88 -0.12 7.87
CA THR A 77 12.60 -0.92 6.67
C THR A 77 11.20 -0.64 6.13
N VAL A 78 10.20 -0.64 7.01
CA VAL A 78 8.80 -0.37 6.66
C VAL A 78 8.66 1.08 6.18
N GLN A 79 9.37 2.03 6.79
CA GLN A 79 9.42 3.42 6.31
C GLN A 79 10.01 3.54 4.90
N ALA A 80 11.13 2.85 4.63
CA ALA A 80 11.76 2.84 3.32
C ALA A 80 10.83 2.27 2.24
N ILE A 81 10.09 1.21 2.57
CA ILE A 81 9.08 0.66 1.68
C ILE A 81 7.94 1.66 1.47
N GLY A 82 7.42 2.27 2.53
CA GLY A 82 6.40 3.31 2.44
C GLY A 82 6.80 4.48 1.54
N MET A 83 8.07 4.90 1.60
CA MET A 83 8.62 5.93 0.70
C MET A 83 8.73 5.44 -0.74
N GLY A 84 9.11 4.18 -0.98
CA GLY A 84 9.11 3.58 -2.31
C GLY A 84 7.72 3.57 -2.94
N ALA A 85 6.70 3.18 -2.16
CA ALA A 85 5.31 3.19 -2.59
C ALA A 85 4.83 4.62 -2.93
N TYR A 86 5.21 5.60 -2.10
CA TYR A 86 4.92 7.00 -2.38
C TYR A 86 5.59 7.47 -3.69
N LEU A 87 6.86 7.15 -3.93
CA LEU A 87 7.54 7.51 -5.18
C LEU A 87 6.85 6.90 -6.40
N LEU A 88 6.47 5.63 -6.35
CA LEU A 88 5.72 4.98 -7.43
C LEU A 88 4.35 5.65 -7.66
N SER A 89 3.64 6.04 -6.59
CA SER A 89 2.38 6.79 -6.72
C SER A 89 2.58 8.16 -7.38
N THR A 90 3.64 8.90 -7.01
CA THR A 90 3.92 10.22 -7.60
C THR A 90 4.38 10.10 -9.05
N GLY A 91 5.07 9.01 -9.39
CA GLY A 91 5.43 8.65 -10.76
C GLY A 91 4.26 8.12 -11.59
N LYS A 92 3.06 7.99 -11.01
CA LYS A 92 1.86 7.40 -11.64
C LYS A 92 2.11 6.00 -12.21
N GLN A 93 3.02 5.24 -11.60
CA GLN A 93 3.36 3.89 -12.04
C GLN A 93 2.44 2.88 -11.33
N TRP A 94 1.13 2.92 -11.63
CA TRP A 94 0.09 2.20 -10.89
C TRP A 94 0.27 0.68 -10.91
N ASP A 95 0.61 0.09 -12.06
CA ASP A 95 0.87 -1.35 -12.18
C ASP A 95 2.09 -1.83 -11.37
N ALA A 96 3.11 -0.97 -11.28
CA ALA A 96 4.30 -1.26 -10.48
C ALA A 96 4.00 -1.08 -8.99
N LEU A 97 3.22 -0.05 -8.65
CA LEU A 97 2.78 0.22 -7.29
C LEU A 97 1.91 -0.92 -6.75
N ASP A 98 0.98 -1.46 -7.54
CA ASP A 98 0.13 -2.59 -7.17
C ASP A 98 0.95 -3.79 -6.66
N LYS A 99 1.90 -4.25 -7.48
CA LYS A 99 2.81 -5.35 -7.12
C LYS A 99 3.71 -4.99 -5.94
N TYR A 100 4.10 -3.73 -5.82
CA TYR A 100 4.95 -3.25 -4.74
C TYR A 100 4.20 -3.24 -3.40
N LEU A 101 2.92 -2.87 -3.41
CA LEU A 101 2.06 -2.86 -2.23
C LEU A 101 1.86 -4.27 -1.66
N ASP A 102 1.82 -5.32 -2.50
CA ASP A 102 1.77 -6.71 -2.01
C ASP A 102 2.99 -7.07 -1.15
N VAL A 103 4.18 -6.65 -1.59
CA VAL A 103 5.42 -6.82 -0.82
C VAL A 103 5.36 -5.99 0.47
N TYR A 104 4.87 -4.76 0.39
CA TYR A 104 4.72 -3.89 1.56
C TYR A 104 3.83 -4.53 2.63
N LYS A 105 2.68 -5.09 2.21
CA LYS A 105 1.76 -5.79 3.09
C LYS A 105 2.41 -7.00 3.76
N ALA A 106 3.12 -7.83 2.99
CA ALA A 106 3.79 -9.01 3.52
C ALA A 106 4.83 -8.65 4.61
N VAL A 107 5.56 -7.54 4.44
CA VAL A 107 6.51 -7.06 5.44
C VAL A 107 5.81 -6.54 6.70
N ILE A 108 4.72 -5.78 6.56
CA ILE A 108 3.92 -5.29 7.70
C ILE A 108 3.35 -6.48 8.49
N ASP A 109 2.75 -7.47 7.81
CA ASP A 109 2.12 -8.63 8.45
C ASP A 109 3.16 -9.51 9.17
N GLY A 110 4.33 -9.70 8.55
CA GLY A 110 5.47 -10.39 9.17
C GLY A 110 6.02 -9.64 10.39
N GLY A 111 6.16 -8.31 10.29
CA GLY A 111 6.59 -7.44 11.38
C GLY A 111 5.62 -7.45 12.56
N ALA A 112 4.32 -7.35 12.30
CA ALA A 112 3.27 -7.41 13.33
C ALA A 112 3.25 -8.77 14.06
N THR A 113 3.47 -9.87 13.34
CA THR A 113 3.57 -11.22 13.93
C THR A 113 4.78 -11.33 14.85
N ALA A 114 5.95 -10.88 14.39
CA ALA A 114 7.16 -10.85 15.21
C ALA A 114 6.99 -9.96 16.44
N ALA A 115 6.39 -8.79 16.28
CA ALA A 115 6.10 -7.85 17.36
C ALA A 115 5.15 -8.42 18.41
N THR A 116 4.15 -9.19 18.00
CA THR A 116 3.22 -9.87 18.92
C THR A 116 3.94 -10.89 19.79
N ASN A 117 4.79 -11.72 19.19
CA ASN A 117 5.59 -12.69 19.93
C ASN A 117 6.59 -12.00 20.87
N MET A 118 7.16 -10.88 20.41
CA MET A 118 8.05 -10.06 21.23
C MET A 118 7.31 -9.36 22.37
N ALA A 119 6.07 -8.90 22.17
CA ALA A 119 5.26 -8.28 23.21
C ALA A 119 4.95 -9.24 24.36
N ALA A 120 4.87 -10.55 24.09
CA ALA A 120 4.71 -11.57 25.12
C ALA A 120 5.95 -11.70 26.03
N LEU A 121 7.14 -11.39 25.50
CA LEU A 121 8.42 -11.45 26.24
C LEU A 121 8.82 -10.08 26.80
N GLN A 122 8.49 -9.00 26.08
CA GLN A 122 8.85 -7.62 26.32
C GLN A 122 7.68 -6.70 25.93
N PRO A 123 6.70 -6.49 26.83
CA PRO A 123 5.45 -5.79 26.51
C PRO A 123 5.66 -4.38 25.95
N ILE A 124 6.64 -3.63 26.46
CA ILE A 124 6.90 -2.24 26.05
C ILE A 124 7.45 -2.18 24.61
N VAL A 125 8.52 -2.95 24.33
CA VAL A 125 9.16 -2.94 23.01
C VAL A 125 8.20 -3.50 21.97
N GLY A 126 7.63 -4.69 22.20
CA GLY A 126 6.65 -5.26 21.29
C GLY A 126 5.42 -4.38 21.07
N GLY A 127 4.95 -3.70 22.12
CA GLY A 127 3.85 -2.74 22.02
C GLY A 127 4.17 -1.50 21.16
N ALA A 128 5.41 -0.99 21.23
CA ALA A 128 5.85 0.11 20.38
C ALA A 128 5.86 -0.30 18.89
N VAL A 129 6.41 -1.48 18.58
CA VAL A 129 6.43 -2.00 17.21
C VAL A 129 5.03 -2.24 16.68
N LEU A 130 4.13 -2.80 17.50
CA LEU A 130 2.74 -3.02 17.08
C LEU A 130 2.05 -1.71 16.70
N LYS A 131 2.30 -0.61 17.44
CA LYS A 131 1.78 0.72 17.06
C LYS A 131 2.36 1.18 15.72
N TYR A 132 3.65 0.97 15.50
CA TYR A 132 4.30 1.32 14.25
C TYR A 132 3.72 0.52 13.07
N MET A 133 3.59 -0.81 13.21
CA MET A 133 3.00 -1.69 12.19
C MET A 133 1.53 -1.35 11.93
N SER A 134 0.78 -0.93 12.95
CA SER A 134 -0.57 -0.41 12.79
C SER A 134 -0.61 0.83 11.89
N ALA A 135 0.25 1.81 12.16
CA ALA A 135 0.34 3.03 11.36
C ALA A 135 0.75 2.73 9.91
N ALA A 136 1.73 1.84 9.72
CA ALA A 136 2.13 1.37 8.40
C ALA A 136 1.00 0.67 7.65
N SER A 137 0.19 -0.15 8.35
CA SER A 137 -1.00 -0.79 7.77
C SER A 137 -2.06 0.22 7.34
N MET A 138 -2.25 1.31 8.09
CA MET A 138 -3.18 2.38 7.70
C MET A 138 -2.69 3.11 6.44
N GLN A 139 -1.38 3.39 6.36
CA GLN A 139 -0.78 3.98 5.17
C GLN A 139 -0.89 3.05 3.96
N TYR A 140 -0.61 1.76 4.14
CA TYR A 140 -0.79 0.74 3.11
C TYR A 140 -2.23 0.74 2.57
N ALA A 141 -3.23 0.72 3.44
CA ALA A 141 -4.64 0.70 3.04
C ALA A 141 -5.01 1.93 2.21
N ALA A 142 -4.60 3.13 2.65
CA ALA A 142 -4.86 4.35 1.90
C ALA A 142 -4.21 4.36 0.51
N LEU A 143 -2.97 3.84 0.39
CA LEU A 143 -2.29 3.72 -0.89
C LEU A 143 -2.94 2.66 -1.79
N ARG A 144 -3.40 1.55 -1.20
CA ARG A 144 -4.08 0.48 -1.92
C ARG A 144 -5.39 0.96 -2.54
N ASP A 145 -6.24 1.59 -1.74
CA ASP A 145 -7.52 2.14 -2.21
C ASP A 145 -7.31 3.14 -3.36
N LEU A 146 -6.30 4.00 -3.24
CA LEU A 146 -5.93 4.96 -4.29
C LEU A 146 -5.43 4.27 -5.56
N THR A 147 -4.62 3.22 -5.41
CA THR A 147 -4.06 2.47 -6.54
C THR A 147 -5.15 1.72 -7.29
N ASP A 148 -6.03 1.03 -6.56
CA ASP A 148 -7.15 0.28 -7.14
C ASP A 148 -8.09 1.21 -7.92
N ALA A 149 -8.42 2.39 -7.36
CA ALA A 149 -9.23 3.39 -8.05
C ALA A 149 -8.56 3.90 -9.35
N LYS A 150 -7.24 4.11 -9.33
CA LYS A 150 -6.48 4.60 -10.50
C LYS A 150 -6.32 3.57 -11.60
N ILE A 151 -6.11 2.30 -11.23
CA ILE A 151 -6.09 1.20 -12.18
C ILE A 151 -7.46 1.05 -12.83
N GLN A 152 -8.54 1.14 -12.06
CA GLN A 152 -9.89 1.06 -12.62
C GLN A 152 -10.18 2.18 -13.61
N GLU A 153 -9.84 3.44 -13.27
CA GLU A 153 -9.97 4.59 -14.18
C GLU A 153 -9.22 4.34 -15.51
N GLN A 154 -7.97 3.86 -15.44
CA GLN A 154 -7.18 3.55 -16.62
C GLN A 154 -7.80 2.43 -17.47
N MET A 155 -8.34 1.39 -16.82
CA MET A 155 -9.01 0.28 -17.52
C MET A 155 -10.29 0.73 -18.23
N GLU A 156 -11.05 1.63 -17.61
CA GLU A 156 -12.26 2.22 -18.21
C GLU A 156 -11.92 3.10 -19.43
N GLU A 157 -10.87 3.92 -19.33
CA GLU A 157 -10.35 4.71 -20.46
C GLU A 157 -9.91 3.80 -21.61
N ASP A 158 -9.12 2.77 -21.33
CA ASP A 158 -8.65 1.78 -22.32
C ASP A 158 -9.82 1.01 -22.98
N GLU A 159 -10.88 0.71 -22.23
CA GLU A 159 -12.10 0.09 -22.77
C GLU A 159 -12.87 1.05 -23.69
N GLU A 160 -13.02 2.31 -23.28
CA GLU A 160 -13.68 3.33 -24.10
C GLU A 160 -12.92 3.59 -25.40
N GLU A 161 -11.59 3.67 -25.34
CA GLU A 161 -10.75 3.80 -26.54
C GLU A 161 -10.90 2.59 -27.47
N ARG A 162 -10.90 1.38 -26.92
CA ARG A 162 -11.14 0.16 -27.71
C ARG A 162 -12.52 0.17 -28.37
N ARG A 163 -13.56 0.62 -27.67
CA ARG A 163 -14.91 0.76 -28.24
C ARG A 163 -14.91 1.77 -29.41
N LYS A 164 -14.31 2.94 -29.22
CA LYS A 164 -14.17 3.96 -30.29
C LYS A 164 -13.38 3.44 -31.48
N GLN A 165 -12.31 2.67 -31.24
CA GLN A 165 -11.52 2.05 -32.31
C GLN A 165 -12.31 0.99 -33.05
N GLN A 166 -13.10 0.17 -32.35
CA GLN A 166 -13.99 -0.82 -32.97
C GLN A 166 -15.09 -0.16 -33.80
N GLU A 167 -15.74 0.88 -33.26
CA GLU A 167 -16.73 1.68 -34.01
C GLU A 167 -16.12 2.22 -35.31
N LYS A 168 -14.93 2.84 -35.22
CA LYS A 168 -14.19 3.30 -36.40
C LYS A 168 -13.75 2.21 -37.36
N ALA A 169 -13.48 0.99 -36.87
CA ALA A 169 -13.11 -0.14 -37.73
C ALA A 169 -14.26 -0.58 -38.64
N HIS A 170 -15.50 -0.21 -38.31
CA HIS A 170 -16.68 -0.42 -39.15
C HIS A 170 -17.01 0.77 -40.06
N LEU A 171 -16.19 1.83 -40.05
CA LEU A 171 -16.38 2.99 -40.90
C LEU A 171 -15.40 2.97 -42.08
N GLY A 172 -15.84 3.47 -43.23
CA GLY A 172 -15.05 3.60 -44.44
C GLY A 172 -15.18 4.98 -45.09
N ASP A 173 -14.17 5.37 -45.85
CA ASP A 173 -14.20 6.58 -46.69
C ASP A 173 -14.46 6.18 -48.15
N LEU A 174 -15.42 6.84 -48.80
CA LEU A 174 -15.76 6.65 -50.21
C LEU A 174 -15.40 7.91 -51.01
N GLN A 175 -14.43 7.77 -51.93
CA GLN A 175 -14.07 8.84 -52.86
C GLN A 175 -14.88 8.74 -54.15
N LEU A 176 -15.59 9.81 -54.49
CA LEU A 176 -16.45 9.90 -55.67
C LEU A 176 -15.86 10.87 -56.68
N LEU A 177 -15.67 10.38 -57.91
CA LEU A 177 -15.12 11.12 -59.04
C LEU A 177 -16.04 10.92 -60.26
N SER A 178 -16.30 11.97 -61.05
CA SER A 178 -17.10 11.86 -62.27
C SER A 178 -16.51 12.65 -63.43
N SER A 179 -16.92 12.28 -64.65
CA SER A 179 -16.66 13.05 -65.87
C SER A 179 -17.96 13.12 -66.69
N PRO A 180 -18.56 14.31 -66.92
CA PRO A 180 -18.11 15.63 -66.48
C PRO A 180 -18.13 15.80 -64.94
N THR A 181 -17.37 16.77 -64.43
CA THR A 181 -17.32 17.14 -63.00
C THR A 181 -18.58 17.91 -62.58
N ASN A 182 -18.75 18.12 -61.27
CA ASN A 182 -19.90 18.80 -60.66
C ASN A 182 -21.23 18.02 -60.80
N ALA A 183 -21.17 16.70 -60.77
CA ALA A 183 -22.38 15.88 -60.64
C ALA A 183 -22.87 15.92 -59.19
N GLU A 184 -24.18 16.05 -59.00
CA GLU A 184 -24.81 15.93 -57.68
C GLU A 184 -24.66 14.50 -57.16
N ILE A 185 -24.39 14.38 -55.86
CA ILE A 185 -24.16 13.09 -55.21
C ILE A 185 -25.40 12.73 -54.39
N TRP A 186 -25.98 11.58 -54.70
CA TRP A 186 -27.04 10.95 -53.90
C TRP A 186 -26.50 9.64 -53.31
N LEU A 187 -26.76 9.43 -52.02
CA LEU A 187 -26.38 8.24 -51.27
C LEU A 187 -27.63 7.63 -50.64
N ASP A 188 -27.94 6.37 -50.96
CA ASP A 188 -29.08 5.63 -50.42
C ASP A 188 -30.44 6.35 -50.61
N GLY A 189 -30.57 7.08 -51.71
CA GLY A 189 -31.76 7.87 -52.04
C GLY A 189 -31.86 9.23 -51.34
N GLU A 190 -30.85 9.62 -50.54
CA GLU A 190 -30.74 10.94 -49.92
C GLU A 190 -29.70 11.81 -50.65
N ASN A 191 -30.07 13.07 -50.90
CA ASN A 191 -29.17 14.04 -51.50
C ASN A 191 -28.12 14.48 -50.48
N THR A 192 -26.83 14.32 -50.79
CA THR A 192 -25.75 14.70 -49.87
C THR A 192 -25.42 16.19 -49.89
N GLU A 193 -26.04 16.97 -50.79
CA GLU A 193 -25.79 18.39 -51.07
C GLU A 193 -24.34 18.68 -51.53
N LYS A 194 -23.65 17.66 -52.03
CA LYS A 194 -22.24 17.73 -52.47
C LYS A 194 -22.14 17.42 -53.96
N LEU A 195 -21.05 17.88 -54.56
CA LEU A 195 -20.76 17.72 -55.98
C LEU A 195 -19.43 16.97 -56.17
N THR A 196 -19.33 16.13 -57.19
CA THR A 196 -18.07 15.47 -57.54
C THR A 196 -17.02 16.46 -58.09
N PRO A 197 -15.72 16.30 -57.76
CA PRO A 197 -15.13 15.25 -56.91
C PRO A 197 -15.25 15.54 -55.40
N GLU A 198 -15.58 14.50 -54.62
CA GLU A 198 -15.75 14.62 -53.16
C GLU A 198 -15.40 13.30 -52.44
N THR A 199 -15.05 13.36 -51.16
CA THR A 199 -14.89 12.18 -50.29
C THR A 199 -15.94 12.18 -49.19
N LEU A 200 -16.81 11.17 -49.20
CA LEU A 200 -17.71 10.87 -48.10
C LEU A 200 -16.93 10.09 -47.04
N LYS A 201 -16.88 10.61 -45.82
CA LYS A 201 -16.11 10.02 -44.72
C LYS A 201 -17.03 9.34 -43.72
N ASP A 202 -16.47 8.42 -42.95
CA ASP A 202 -17.15 7.80 -41.83
C ASP A 202 -18.46 7.09 -42.23
N LEU A 203 -18.49 6.43 -43.40
CA LEU A 203 -19.64 5.64 -43.87
C LEU A 203 -19.66 4.28 -43.15
N GLU A 204 -20.82 3.88 -42.63
CA GLU A 204 -21.00 2.56 -42.01
C GLU A 204 -20.71 1.43 -43.00
N ALA A 205 -20.21 0.30 -42.52
CA ALA A 205 -20.01 -0.87 -43.37
C ALA A 205 -21.36 -1.44 -43.83
N GLY A 206 -21.60 -1.47 -45.14
CA GLY A 206 -22.84 -1.99 -45.71
C GLY A 206 -22.87 -1.91 -47.22
N GLU A 207 -24.02 -2.26 -47.80
CA GLU A 207 -24.34 -1.93 -49.18
C GLU A 207 -24.86 -0.50 -49.24
N HIS A 208 -24.22 0.32 -50.08
CA HIS A 208 -24.63 1.69 -50.36
C HIS A 208 -24.95 1.85 -51.84
N THR A 209 -26.03 2.55 -52.15
CA THR A 209 -26.42 2.89 -53.52
C THR A 209 -26.01 4.33 -53.84
N ILE A 210 -25.29 4.52 -54.94
CA ILE A 210 -24.87 5.83 -55.45
C ILE A 210 -25.69 6.17 -56.70
N GLU A 211 -26.25 7.37 -56.75
CA GLU A 211 -27.03 7.89 -57.87
C GLU A 211 -26.51 9.25 -58.35
#